data_AF-A0A6A3ZQQ8-F1
#
_entry.id   AF-A0A6A3ZQQ8-F1
#
_cell.length_a   1.000
_cell.length_b   1.000
_cell.length_c   1.000
_cell.angle_alpha   90.00
_cell.angle_beta   90.00
_cell.angle_gamma   90.00
#
_symmetry.space_group_name_H-M   'P 1'
#
loop_
_entity.id
_entity.type
_entity.pdbx_description
1 polymer ?
#
loop_
_entity_poly.entity_id
_entity_poly.type
_entity_poly.pdbx_seq_one_letter_code
_entity_poly.pdbx_strand_id
1 'polypeptide(L)'
;MQVECHSRDKGIALVADQAIPKGEFVVQYAGEVISIGENKLREKVLTGGRHYYGVTINTREVIDARNKGTLARFANHSCAPNAELQKWMSARLVSGPAKNRRNM
;
A
#
# COMPACT_ATOMS: atom_id res chain seq x y z
N MET A 1 10.68 -9.70 0.91
CA MET A 1 10.91 -8.36 1.50
C MET A 1 11.07 -8.51 3.00
N GLN A 2 11.97 -7.74 3.62
CA GLN A 2 12.22 -7.72 5.06
C GLN A 2 12.25 -6.28 5.60
N VAL A 3 12.17 -6.12 6.93
CA VAL A 3 12.15 -4.82 7.59
C VAL A 3 13.40 -4.66 8.44
N GLU A 4 14.10 -3.55 8.24
CA GLU A 4 15.35 -3.25 8.93
C GLU A 4 15.28 -1.87 9.59
N CYS A 5 15.94 -1.71 10.73
CA CYS A 5 16.12 -0.42 11.38
C CYS A 5 17.42 0.20 10.88
N HIS A 6 17.32 1.23 10.04
CA HIS A 6 18.48 2.00 9.61
C HIS A 6 18.74 3.11 10.66
N SER A 7 19.99 3.56 10.77
CA SER A 7 20.45 4.53 11.78
C SER A 7 19.62 5.83 11.83
N ARG A 8 19.90 6.66 12.86
CA ARG A 8 19.05 7.72 13.47
C ARG A 8 18.19 8.61 12.55
N ASP A 9 18.51 8.76 11.27
CA ASP A 9 17.83 9.70 10.36
C ASP A 9 16.76 9.06 9.47
N LYS A 10 16.88 7.77 9.16
CA LYS A 10 15.98 7.07 8.21
C LYS A 10 14.89 6.25 8.90
N GLY A 11 15.11 5.87 10.16
CA GLY A 11 14.19 5.02 10.91
C GLY A 11 14.07 3.63 10.30
N ILE A 12 12.85 3.11 10.21
CA ILE A 12 12.56 1.77 9.71
C ILE A 12 12.50 1.79 8.18
N ALA A 13 13.11 0.80 7.53
CA ALA A 13 13.17 0.65 6.08
C ALA A 13 12.68 -0.72 5.63
N LEU A 14 12.04 -0.74 4.46
CA LEU A 14 11.72 -1.95 3.73
C LEU A 14 12.89 -2.32 2.80
N VAL A 15 13.44 -3.51 2.98
CA VAL A 15 14.61 -4.00 2.25
C VAL A 15 14.24 -5.26 1.46
N ALA A 16 14.81 -5.42 0.27
CA ALA A 16 14.66 -6.63 -0.52
C ALA A 16 15.55 -7.74 0.05
N ASP A 17 14.99 -8.92 0.27
CA ASP A 17 15.67 -10.15 0.71
C ASP A 17 16.24 -10.97 -0.45
N GLN A 18 15.92 -10.58 -1.68
CA GLN A 18 16.37 -11.19 -2.92
C GLN A 18 16.49 -10.13 -4.03
N ALA A 19 17.23 -10.45 -5.09
CA ALA A 19 17.31 -9.58 -6.27
C ALA A 19 15.93 -9.46 -6.96
N ILE A 20 15.51 -8.24 -7.29
CA ILE A 20 14.26 -7.96 -8.00
C ILE A 20 14.60 -7.33 -9.36
N PRO A 21 14.28 -7.99 -10.49
CA PRO A 21 14.48 -7.42 -11.81
C PRO A 21 13.69 -6.11 -12.02
N LYS A 22 14.21 -5.23 -12.89
CA LYS A 22 13.52 -3.97 -13.21
C LYS A 22 12.17 -4.26 -13.88
N GLY A 23 11.12 -3.64 -13.37
CA GLY A 23 9.74 -3.78 -13.87
C GLY A 23 8.94 -4.90 -13.23
N GLU A 24 9.55 -5.69 -12.35
CA GLU A 24 8.86 -6.76 -11.62
C GLU A 24 8.06 -6.23 -10.44
N PHE A 25 7.05 -7.02 -10.05
CA PHE A 25 6.25 -6.74 -8.87
C PHE A 25 7.08 -6.88 -7.59
N VAL A 26 7.06 -5.84 -6.74
CA VAL A 26 7.81 -5.81 -5.48
C VAL A 26 6.95 -6.29 -4.32
N VAL A 27 5.91 -5.53 -3.97
CA VAL A 27 5.01 -5.82 -2.84
C VAL A 27 3.72 -4.99 -2.97
N GLN A 28 2.61 -5.51 -2.46
CA GLN A 28 1.36 -4.76 -2.37
C GLN A 28 1.36 -3.81 -1.17
N TYR A 29 0.94 -2.56 -1.41
CA TYR A 29 0.60 -1.63 -0.34
C TYR A 29 -0.85 -1.86 0.08
N ALA A 30 -1.06 -2.43 1.27
CA ALA A 30 -2.40 -2.71 1.80
C ALA A 30 -2.59 -2.07 3.18
N GLY A 31 -3.85 -1.76 3.47
CA GLY A 31 -4.32 -1.22 4.75
C GLY A 31 -5.83 -1.04 4.74
N GLU A 32 -6.36 -0.30 5.70
CA GLU A 32 -7.80 -0.02 5.76
C GLU A 32 -8.18 1.00 4.67
N VAL A 33 -9.20 0.70 3.85
CA VAL A 33 -9.75 1.68 2.92
C VAL A 33 -10.74 2.56 3.67
N ILE A 34 -10.41 3.83 3.82
CA ILE A 34 -11.22 4.82 4.55
C ILE A 34 -11.50 6.04 3.68
N SER A 35 -12.54 6.80 4.02
CA SER A 35 -12.82 8.06 3.34
C SER A 35 -11.77 9.13 3.64
N ILE A 36 -11.61 10.11 2.76
CA ILE A 36 -10.74 11.28 3.02
C ILE A 36 -11.16 12.03 4.30
N GLY A 37 -12.47 12.10 4.59
CA GLY A 37 -12.98 12.72 5.80
C GLY A 37 -12.52 12.00 7.06
N GLU A 38 -12.65 10.68 7.07
CA GLU A 38 -12.17 9.82 8.17
C GLU A 38 -10.65 9.92 8.33
N ASN A 39 -9.90 9.93 7.22
CA ASN A 39 -8.44 10.08 7.28
C ASN A 39 -8.03 11.40 7.97
N LYS A 40 -8.69 12.51 7.62
CA LYS A 40 -8.47 13.83 8.26
C LYS A 40 -8.83 13.82 9.74
N LEU A 41 -9.91 13.13 10.14
CA LEU A 41 -10.28 13.00 11.55
C LEU A 41 -9.20 12.23 12.32
N ARG A 42 -8.74 11.10 11.78
CA ARG A 42 -7.67 10.29 12.37
C ARG A 42 -6.34 11.07 12.46
N GLU A 43 -6.00 11.86 11.45
CA GLU A 43 -4.82 12.74 11.45
C GLU A 43 -4.88 13.78 12.58
N LYS A 44 -6.05 14.40 12.83
CA LYS A 44 -6.20 15.39 13.90
C LYS A 44 -6.00 14.81 15.30
N VAL A 45 -6.36 13.55 15.50
CA VAL A 45 -6.19 12.86 16.79
C VAL A 45 -4.73 12.44 17.02
N LEU A 46 -3.94 12.31 15.95
CA LEU A 46 -2.52 11.99 16.04
C LEU A 46 -1.71 13.23 16.44
N THR A 47 -1.66 13.52 17.74
CA THR A 47 -0.80 14.57 18.29
C THR A 47 0.67 14.17 18.17
N GLY A 48 1.42 14.81 17.27
CA GLY A 48 2.88 14.65 17.18
C GLY A 48 3.39 13.47 16.35
N GLY A 49 2.55 12.86 15.49
CA GLY A 49 2.96 11.76 14.63
C GLY A 49 3.99 12.19 13.58
N ARG A 50 5.23 11.68 13.68
CA ARG A 50 6.30 11.90 12.67
C ARG A 50 6.14 11.06 11.40
N HIS A 51 5.25 10.06 11.41
CA HIS A 51 5.09 9.09 10.32
C HIS A 51 3.67 9.10 9.75
N TYR A 52 3.58 9.21 8.42
CA TYR A 52 2.33 9.15 7.67
C TYR A 52 2.29 7.88 6.81
N TYR A 53 1.24 7.08 6.98
CA TYR A 53 1.05 5.81 6.29
C TYR A 53 -0.25 5.79 5.45
N GLY A 54 -0.64 6.95 4.93
CA GLY A 54 -1.80 7.11 4.05
C GLY A 54 -1.39 7.11 2.58
N VAL A 55 -2.12 6.36 1.75
CA VAL A 55 -1.97 6.36 0.28
C VAL A 55 -3.31 6.69 -0.35
N THR A 56 -3.39 7.79 -1.10
CA THR A 56 -4.63 8.20 -1.77
C THR A 56 -4.92 7.31 -2.97
N ILE A 57 -6.09 6.66 -3.00
CA ILE A 57 -6.52 5.80 -4.11
C ILE A 57 -7.24 6.64 -5.17
N ASN A 58 -8.13 7.53 -4.74
CA ASN A 58 -8.96 8.37 -5.59
C ASN A 58 -9.40 9.63 -4.81
N THR A 59 -10.30 10.43 -5.38
CA THR A 59 -10.79 11.68 -4.76
C THR A 59 -11.69 11.48 -3.54
N ARG A 60 -11.97 10.24 -3.14
CA ARG A 60 -12.87 9.88 -2.02
C ARG A 60 -12.20 9.00 -0.97
N GLU A 61 -11.20 8.21 -1.36
CA GLU A 61 -10.68 7.11 -0.56
C GLU A 61 -9.16 7.14 -0.41
N VAL A 62 -8.71 6.71 0.77
CA VAL A 62 -7.31 6.56 1.19
C VAL A 62 -7.12 5.16 1.77
N ILE A 63 -6.01 4.51 1.45
CA ILE A 63 -5.51 3.35 2.20
C ILE A 63 -4.78 3.89 3.43
N ASP A 64 -5.29 3.57 4.61
CA ASP A 64 -4.68 3.87 5.90
C ASP A 64 -3.97 2.63 6.46
N ALA A 65 -2.63 2.64 6.42
CA ALA A 65 -1.80 1.54 6.89
C ALA A 65 -1.25 1.73 8.32
N ARG A 66 -1.78 2.69 9.10
CA ARG A 66 -1.31 2.97 10.47
C ARG A 66 -1.47 1.78 11.42
N ASN A 67 -2.67 1.19 11.46
CA ASN A 67 -3.02 0.11 12.39
C ASN A 67 -3.00 -1.28 11.72
N LYS A 68 -3.43 -1.35 10.45
CA LYS A 68 -3.45 -2.59 9.67
C LYS A 68 -2.76 -2.31 8.35
N GLY A 69 -1.70 -3.05 8.04
CA GLY A 69 -1.04 -2.91 6.75
C GLY A 69 0.09 -3.90 6.52
N THR A 70 0.56 -3.96 5.28
CA THR A 70 1.69 -4.81 4.87
C THR A 70 3.04 -4.20 5.26
N LEU A 71 4.12 -4.96 5.07
CA LEU A 71 5.50 -4.46 5.21
C LEU A 71 5.78 -3.27 4.28
N ALA A 72 5.04 -3.15 3.18
CA ALA A 72 5.12 -2.05 2.22
C ALA A 72 5.00 -0.66 2.86
N ARG A 73 4.34 -0.53 4.03
CA ARG A 73 4.21 0.75 4.73
C ARG A 73 5.56 1.34 5.18
N PHE A 74 6.61 0.52 5.26
CA PHE A 74 7.97 0.94 5.62
C PHE A 74 8.82 1.33 4.40
N ALA A 75 8.24 1.37 3.20
CA ALA A 75 8.88 1.99 2.05
C ALA A 75 8.96 3.50 2.27
N ASN A 76 10.18 4.04 2.34
CA ASN A 76 10.42 5.45 2.62
C ASN A 76 10.34 6.31 1.36
N HIS A 77 10.06 7.59 1.55
CA HIS A 77 10.17 8.59 0.48
C HIS A 77 11.65 8.81 0.08
N SER A 78 11.89 8.98 -1.22
CA SER A 78 13.18 9.37 -1.80
C SER A 78 12.96 10.27 -3.01
N CYS A 79 13.76 11.33 -3.15
CA CYS A 79 13.79 12.15 -4.36
C CYS A 79 14.41 11.41 -5.57
N ALA A 80 15.20 10.37 -5.30
CA ALA A 80 15.73 9.45 -6.31
C ALA A 80 15.27 8.02 -5.93
N PRO A 81 14.00 7.66 -6.24
CA PRO A 81 13.44 6.38 -5.86
C PRO A 81 13.99 5.24 -6.74
N ASN A 82 14.00 4.03 -6.19
CA ASN A 82 14.35 2.79 -6.91
C ASN A 82 13.13 1.89 -7.18
N ALA A 83 11.95 2.28 -6.71
CA ALA A 83 10.68 1.61 -6.92
C ALA A 83 9.57 2.66 -7.05
N GLU A 84 8.46 2.29 -7.68
CA GLU A 84 7.31 3.16 -7.86
C GLU A 84 6.04 2.54 -7.29
N LEU A 85 5.10 3.39 -6.87
CA LEU A 85 3.78 2.97 -6.45
C LEU A 85 2.82 3.06 -7.64
N GLN A 86 2.25 1.93 -8.02
CA GLN A 86 1.25 1.86 -9.10
C GLN A 86 -0.13 1.52 -8.54
N LYS A 87 -1.16 2.18 -9.07
CA LYS A 87 -2.56 1.85 -8.78
C LYS A 87 -3.09 0.85 -9.81
N TRP A 88 -3.51 -0.32 -9.31
CA TRP A 88 -4.05 -1.39 -10.15
C TRP A 88 -5.55 -1.55 -9.87
N MET A 89 -6.36 -1.65 -10.93
CA MET A 89 -7.76 -2.05 -10.81
C MET A 89 -7.86 -3.53 -11.16
N SER A 90 -7.92 -4.39 -10.14
CA SER A 90 -8.28 -5.78 -10.37
C SER A 90 -9.77 -5.83 -10.71
N ALA A 91 -10.11 -6.34 -11.89
CA ALA A 91 -11.50 -6.63 -12.20
C ALA A 91 -12.06 -7.53 -11.09
N ARG A 92 -13.16 -7.09 -10.47
CA ARG A 92 -13.93 -7.99 -9.63
C ARG A 92 -14.33 -9.14 -10.53
N LEU A 93 -13.85 -10.36 -10.27
CA LEU A 93 -14.48 -11.55 -10.83
C LEU A 93 -15.89 -11.55 -10.26
N VAL A 94 -16.82 -10.92 -10.97
CA VAL A 94 -18.22 -11.25 -10.83
C VAL A 94 -18.27 -12.67 -11.37
N SER A 95 -18.38 -13.65 -10.48
CA SER A 95 -18.85 -14.97 -10.84
C SER A 95 -20.24 -14.79 -11.46
N GLY A 96 -20.26 -14.53 -12.76
CA GLY A 96 -21.49 -14.61 -13.54
C GLY A 96 -22.08 -16.02 -13.37
N PRO A 97 -23.41 -16.18 -13.46
CA PRO A 97 -24.03 -17.48 -13.28
C PRO A 97 -23.35 -18.47 -14.24
N ALA A 98 -22.98 -19.64 -13.71
CA ALA A 98 -22.37 -20.71 -14.49
C ALA A 98 -23.19 -20.91 -15.76
N LYS A 99 -22.62 -20.58 -16.93
CA LYS A 99 -23.24 -20.92 -18.21
C LYS A 99 -23.28 -22.43 -18.28
N ASN A 100 -24.46 -22.98 -18.05
CA ASN A 100 -24.73 -24.40 -18.16
C ASN A 100 -24.40 -24.79 -19.60
N ARG A 101 -23.29 -25.51 -19.82
CA ARG A 101 -22.97 -26.10 -21.12
C ARG A 101 -24.04 -27.15 -21.40
N ARG A 102 -25.10 -26.77 -22.10
CA ARG A 102 -25.91 -27.73 -22.86
C ARG A 102 -25.23 -27.95 -24.21
N ASN A 103 -25.04 -29.22 -24.50
CA ASN A 103 -24.47 -29.81 -25.71
C ASN A 103 -24.87 -29.08 -27.00
N MET A 104 -23.89 -28.97 -27.91
CA MET A 104 -24.02 -29.34 -29.32
C MET A 104 -22.66 -29.81 -29.82
#